data_AF-A0A3D6BK01-F1
#
_entry.id   AF-A0A3D6BK01-F1
#
_cell.length_a   1.000
_cell.length_b   1.000
_cell.length_c   1.000
_cell.angle_alpha   90.00
_cell.angle_beta   90.00
_cell.angle_gamma   90.00
#
_symmetry.space_group_name_H-M   'P 1'
#
loop_
_entity.id
_entity.type
_entity.pdbx_description
1 polymer ?
#
loop_
_entity_poly.entity_id
_entity_poly.type
_entity_poly.pdbx_seq_one_letter_code
_entity_poly.pdbx_strand_id
1 'polypeptide(L)'
;MTDCEKCREMISCLLDGELSQAEQSFVREHIAACPECRSVYDAFSAVSAQLHEEEPLPDGLHEKIMSGIKAKPKKKTGIVWIKYLSVAACLALVIFAGVKSGMLSPAEHKTDSNDLYVAKSLPVL
;
A
#
# COMPACT_ATOMS: atom_id res chain seq x y z
N MET A 1 -25.80 -43.38 -10.96
CA MET A 1 -26.59 -42.12 -11.06
C MET A 1 -26.04 -41.05 -10.13
N THR A 2 -25.80 -41.32 -8.84
CA THR A 2 -25.18 -40.36 -7.90
C THR A 2 -23.82 -39.84 -8.37
N ASP A 3 -22.99 -40.71 -8.95
CA ASP A 3 -21.67 -40.32 -9.45
C ASP A 3 -21.73 -39.45 -10.70
N CYS A 4 -22.81 -39.57 -11.50
CA CYS A 4 -23.02 -38.72 -12.67
C CYS A 4 -23.44 -37.32 -12.25
N GLU A 5 -24.36 -37.19 -11.28
CA GLU A 5 -24.72 -35.88 -10.71
C GLU A 5 -23.51 -35.18 -10.11
N LYS A 6 -22.74 -35.90 -9.28
CA LYS A 6 -21.49 -35.37 -8.72
C LYS A 6 -20.49 -34.98 -9.80
N CYS A 7 -20.30 -35.81 -10.82
CA CYS A 7 -19.40 -35.50 -11.94
C CYS A 7 -19.85 -34.23 -12.66
N ARG A 8 -21.15 -34.09 -12.95
CA ARG A 8 -21.72 -32.93 -13.64
C ARG A 8 -21.54 -31.64 -12.86
N GLU A 9 -21.71 -31.67 -11.54
CA GLU A 9 -21.44 -30.52 -10.66
C GLU A 9 -19.97 -30.09 -10.71
N MET A 10 -19.05 -31.05 -10.84
CA MET A 10 -17.61 -30.78 -10.83
C MET A 10 -17.03 -30.37 -12.19
N ILE A 11 -17.77 -30.53 -13.30
CA ILE A 11 -17.26 -30.22 -14.66
C ILE A 11 -16.89 -28.74 -14.82
N SER A 12 -17.67 -27.80 -14.24
CA SER A 12 -17.33 -26.37 -14.31
C SER A 12 -16.03 -26.09 -13.55
N CYS A 13 -15.95 -26.53 -12.30
CA CYS A 13 -14.74 -26.38 -11.47
C CYS A 13 -13.50 -27.02 -12.11
N LEU A 14 -13.65 -28.09 -12.91
CA LEU A 14 -12.56 -28.68 -13.67
C LEU A 14 -12.02 -27.71 -14.72
N LEU A 15 -12.89 -27.02 -15.47
CA LEU A 15 -12.50 -26.06 -16.49
C LEU A 15 -11.88 -24.79 -15.89
N ASP A 16 -12.39 -24.37 -14.73
CA ASP A 16 -11.90 -23.20 -13.99
C ASP A 16 -10.58 -23.48 -13.23
N GLY A 17 -10.14 -24.75 -13.17
CA GLY A 17 -8.90 -25.16 -12.50
C GLY A 17 -8.99 -25.20 -10.97
N GLU A 18 -10.21 -25.29 -10.41
CA GLU A 18 -10.47 -25.21 -8.97
C GLU A 18 -10.41 -26.57 -8.25
N LEU A 19 -10.44 -27.67 -9.01
CA LEU A 19 -10.44 -29.02 -8.44
C LEU A 19 -9.05 -29.48 -7.96
N SER A 20 -9.03 -30.21 -6.85
CA SER A 20 -7.84 -30.94 -6.40
C SER A 20 -7.44 -32.06 -7.37
N GLN A 21 -6.20 -32.56 -7.29
CA GLN A 21 -5.73 -33.61 -8.19
C GLN A 21 -6.60 -34.88 -8.17
N ALA A 22 -7.04 -35.31 -6.98
CA ALA A 22 -7.88 -36.49 -6.83
C ALA A 22 -9.26 -36.31 -7.48
N GLU A 23 -9.86 -35.14 -7.31
CA GLU A 23 -11.14 -34.77 -7.90
C GLU A 23 -11.08 -34.70 -9.41
N GLN A 24 -10.01 -34.11 -9.95
CA GLN A 24 -9.82 -34.06 -11.39
C GLN A 24 -9.65 -35.47 -11.98
N SER A 25 -8.94 -36.37 -11.31
CA SER A 25 -8.81 -37.76 -11.75
C SER A 25 -10.17 -38.47 -11.76
N PHE A 26 -10.98 -38.30 -10.71
CA PHE A 26 -12.35 -38.84 -10.67
C PHE A 26 -13.20 -38.35 -11.85
N VAL A 27 -13.22 -37.04 -12.12
CA VAL A 27 -14.01 -36.49 -13.23
C VAL A 27 -13.49 -37.01 -14.57
N ARG A 28 -12.17 -37.05 -14.77
CA ARG A 28 -11.54 -37.54 -16.03
C ARG A 28 -11.81 -39.02 -16.28
N GLU A 29 -11.74 -39.86 -15.25
CA GLU A 29 -12.09 -41.27 -15.34
C GLU A 29 -13.58 -41.46 -15.66
N HIS A 30 -14.45 -40.67 -15.02
CA HIS A 30 -15.89 -40.76 -15.23
C HIS A 30 -16.31 -40.34 -16.65
N ILE A 31 -15.82 -39.21 -17.16
CA ILE A 31 -16.15 -38.77 -18.54
C ILE A 31 -15.57 -39.71 -19.61
N ALA A 32 -14.52 -40.48 -19.29
CA ALA A 32 -13.99 -41.50 -20.19
C ALA A 32 -14.93 -42.73 -20.29
N ALA A 33 -15.64 -43.04 -19.20
CA ALA A 33 -16.55 -44.18 -19.13
C ALA A 33 -18.03 -43.84 -19.38
N CYS A 34 -18.44 -42.56 -19.25
CA CYS A 34 -19.83 -42.13 -19.32
C CYS A 34 -20.06 -41.14 -20.49
N PRO A 35 -20.74 -41.57 -21.58
CA PRO A 35 -21.04 -40.71 -22.73
C PRO A 35 -21.88 -39.48 -22.40
N GLU A 36 -22.83 -39.61 -21.47
CA GLU A 36 -23.69 -38.50 -21.04
C GLU A 36 -22.87 -37.38 -20.38
N CYS A 37 -22.03 -37.73 -19.40
CA CYS A 37 -21.16 -36.76 -18.74
C CYS A 37 -20.10 -36.20 -19.70
N ARG A 38 -19.67 -36.99 -20.69
CA ARG A 38 -18.78 -36.50 -21.74
C ARG A 38 -19.45 -35.41 -22.58
N SER A 39 -20.71 -35.61 -22.98
CA SER A 39 -21.46 -34.60 -23.73
C SER A 39 -21.61 -33.29 -22.97
N VAL A 40 -21.82 -33.36 -21.64
CA VAL A 40 -21.88 -32.19 -20.77
C VAL A 40 -20.53 -31.48 -20.75
N TYR A 41 -19.44 -32.22 -20.55
CA TYR A 41 -18.09 -31.65 -20.58
C TYR A 41 -17.80 -30.94 -21.91
N ASP A 42 -18.10 -31.58 -23.04
CA ASP A 42 -17.86 -31.01 -24.37
C ASP A 42 -18.69 -29.72 -24.58
N ALA A 43 -19.93 -29.66 -24.08
CA ALA A 43 -20.76 -28.45 -24.15
C ALA A 43 -20.17 -27.28 -23.35
N PHE A 44 -19.72 -27.52 -22.11
CA PHE A 44 -19.07 -26.48 -21.30
C PHE A 44 -17.71 -26.05 -21.90
N SER A 45 -16.93 -27.00 -22.42
CA SER A 45 -15.65 -26.72 -23.07
C SER A 45 -15.83 -25.86 -24.32
N ALA A 46 -16.86 -26.12 -25.14
CA ALA A 46 -17.16 -25.32 -26.32
C ALA A 46 -17.53 -23.86 -25.99
N VAL A 47 -18.20 -23.62 -24.86
CA VAL A 47 -18.48 -22.25 -24.38
C VAL A 47 -17.19 -21.58 -23.88
N SER A 48 -16.39 -22.29 -23.08
CA SER A 48 -15.12 -21.78 -22.56
C SER A 48 -14.14 -21.39 -23.68
N ALA A 49 -14.06 -22.19 -24.74
CA ALA A 49 -13.20 -21.92 -25.89
C ALA A 49 -13.60 -20.63 -26.64
N GLN A 50 -14.88 -20.29 -26.70
CA GLN A 50 -15.35 -19.05 -27.35
C GLN A 50 -14.99 -17.79 -26.57
N LEU A 51 -14.79 -17.89 -25.25
CA LEU A 51 -14.38 -16.77 -24.41
C LEU A 51 -12.88 -16.50 -24.52
N HIS A 52 -12.11 -17.46 -25.03
CA HIS A 52 -10.66 -17.36 -25.15
C HIS A 52 -10.27 -16.67 -26.46
N GLU A 53 -10.75 -15.43 -26.65
CA GLU A 53 -10.21 -14.55 -27.69
C GLU A 53 -8.86 -14.02 -27.21
N GLU A 54 -7.77 -14.47 -27.84
CA GLU A 54 -6.44 -13.91 -27.63
C GLU A 54 -6.35 -12.54 -28.30
N GLU A 55 -6.95 -11.53 -27.68
CA GLU A 55 -6.70 -10.14 -28.08
C GLU A 55 -5.30 -9.73 -27.57
N PRO A 56 -4.46 -9.09 -28.40
CA PRO A 56 -3.16 -8.62 -27.95
C PRO A 56 -3.33 -7.68 -26.77
N LEU A 57 -2.60 -7.96 -25.68
CA LEU A 57 -2.58 -7.12 -24.50
C LEU A 57 -2.17 -5.69 -24.91
N PRO A 58 -2.85 -4.65 -24.40
CA PRO A 58 -2.51 -3.27 -24.74
C PRO A 58 -1.09 -2.91 -24.29
N ASP A 59 -0.38 -2.16 -25.13
CA ASP A 59 0.98 -1.70 -24.86
C ASP A 59 1.07 -0.97 -23.51
N GLY A 60 2.11 -1.29 -22.72
CA GLY A 60 2.35 -0.66 -21.42
C GLY A 60 1.45 -1.13 -20.28
N LEU A 61 0.55 -2.10 -20.48
CA LEU A 61 -0.27 -2.67 -19.40
C LEU A 61 0.58 -3.25 -18.27
N HIS A 62 1.63 -4.00 -18.62
CA HIS A 62 2.56 -4.57 -17.66
C HIS A 62 3.22 -3.48 -16.79
N GLU A 63 3.69 -2.40 -17.42
CA GLU A 63 4.33 -1.28 -16.73
C GLU A 63 3.36 -0.57 -15.79
N LYS A 64 2.12 -0.33 -16.24
CA LYS A 64 1.07 0.30 -15.44
C LYS A 64 0.72 -0.53 -14.21
N ILE A 65 0.52 -1.83 -14.36
CA ILE A 65 0.24 -2.74 -13.23
C ILE A 65 1.41 -2.74 -12.24
N MET A 66 2.63 -2.92 -12.74
CA MET A 66 3.82 -2.97 -11.90
C MET A 66 4.10 -1.65 -11.18
N SER A 67 3.80 -0.52 -11.82
CA SER A 67 3.90 0.80 -11.19
C SER A 67 2.86 0.98 -10.07
N GLY A 68 1.63 0.46 -10.25
CA GLY A 68 0.57 0.52 -9.25
C GLY A 68 0.88 -0.29 -8.00
N ILE A 69 1.44 -1.50 -8.16
CA ILE A 69 1.83 -2.35 -7.03
C ILE A 69 3.03 -1.77 -6.28
N LYS A 70 3.98 -1.16 -7.01
CA LYS A 70 5.21 -0.57 -6.42
C LYS A 70 5.00 0.82 -5.84
N ALA A 71 3.88 1.49 -6.12
CA ALA A 71 3.62 2.84 -5.64
C ALA A 71 3.44 2.85 -4.11
N LYS A 72 4.50 3.24 -3.38
CA LYS A 72 4.39 3.55 -1.95
C LYS A 72 3.43 4.73 -1.76
N PRO A 73 2.57 4.75 -0.73
CA PRO A 73 1.68 5.88 -0.47
C PRO A 73 2.53 7.15 -0.33
N LYS A 74 2.24 8.16 -1.17
CA LYS A 74 2.92 9.46 -1.08
C LYS A 74 2.63 10.04 0.30
N LYS A 75 3.66 10.08 1.16
CA LYS A 75 3.57 10.71 2.48
C LYS A 75 3.27 12.20 2.24
N LYS A 76 2.09 12.67 2.68
CA LYS A 76 1.71 14.08 2.61
C LYS A 76 2.50 14.87 3.66
N THR A 77 3.72 15.29 3.31
CA THR A 77 4.63 16.07 4.17
C THR A 77 4.02 17.41 4.62
N GLY A 78 3.14 18.00 3.81
CA GLY A 78 2.49 19.29 4.13
C GLY A 78 1.54 19.28 5.33
N ILE A 79 1.00 18.12 5.72
CA ILE A 79 0.05 18.03 6.85
C ILE A 79 0.76 18.26 8.19
N VAL A 80 2.04 17.90 8.29
CA VAL A 80 2.79 17.97 9.55
C VAL A 80 3.05 19.43 9.95
N TRP A 81 3.44 20.29 9.01
CA TRP A 81 3.72 21.71 9.28
C TRP A 81 2.47 22.50 9.67
N ILE A 82 1.32 22.17 9.10
CA ILE A 82 0.03 22.79 9.43
C ILE A 82 -0.35 22.50 10.90
N LYS A 83 0.01 21.34 11.45
CA LYS A 83 -0.24 21.01 12.87
C LYS A 83 0.55 21.92 13.83
N TYR A 84 1.74 22.35 13.44
CA TYR A 84 2.58 23.23 14.28
C TYR A 84 2.21 24.71 14.14
N LEU A 85 1.49 25.11 13.09
CA LEU A 85 1.02 26.48 12.89
C LEU A 85 0.19 26.99 14.07
N SER A 86 -0.74 26.16 14.57
CA SER A 86 -1.60 26.53 15.71
C SER A 86 -0.80 26.74 16.99
N VAL A 87 0.15 25.84 17.29
CA VAL A 87 1.02 25.96 18.47
C VAL A 87 1.88 27.22 18.39
N ALA A 88 2.47 27.50 17.23
CA ALA A 88 3.26 28.71 17.02
C ALA A 88 2.41 29.99 17.19
N ALA A 89 1.17 30.01 16.69
CA ALA A 89 0.26 31.14 16.86
C ALA A 89 -0.11 31.37 18.34
N CYS A 90 -0.41 30.31 19.09
CA CYS A 90 -0.71 30.42 20.52
C CYS A 90 0.49 30.97 21.31
N LEU A 91 1.71 30.48 21.04
CA LEU A 91 2.92 30.98 21.68
C LEU A 91 3.17 32.46 21.35
N ALA A 92 2.99 32.86 20.09
CA ALA A 92 3.13 34.25 19.67
C ALA A 92 2.14 35.17 20.40
N LEU A 93 0.88 34.74 20.55
CA LEU A 93 -0.13 35.51 21.29
C LEU A 93 0.21 35.62 22.79
N VAL A 94 0.70 34.55 23.42
CA VAL A 94 1.12 34.57 24.84
C VAL A 94 2.33 35.49 25.04
N ILE A 95 3.33 35.42 24.16
CA ILE A 95 4.50 36.31 24.20
C ILE A 95 4.06 37.76 24.00
N PHE A 96 3.24 38.04 22.99
CA PHE A 96 2.78 39.39 22.69
C PHE A 96 1.95 39.99 23.84
N ALA A 97 1.03 39.21 24.41
CA ALA A 97 0.25 39.62 25.57
C ALA A 97 1.13 39.82 26.81
N GLY A 98 2.10 38.94 27.04
CA GLY A 98 3.02 39.04 28.18
C GLY A 98 3.98 40.22 28.11
N VAL A 99 4.48 40.55 26.91
CA VAL A 99 5.28 41.77 26.66
C VAL A 99 4.42 43.02 26.87
N LYS A 100 3.18 43.04 26.35
CA LYS A 100 2.27 44.19 26.49
C LYS A 100 1.82 44.42 27.94
N SER A 101 1.66 43.34 28.71
CA SER A 101 1.27 43.40 30.13
C SER A 101 2.46 43.64 31.08
N GLY A 102 3.68 43.80 30.56
CA GLY A 102 4.88 44.07 31.37
C GLY A 102 5.36 42.88 32.22
N MET A 103 4.82 41.68 31.99
CA MET A 103 5.15 40.46 32.75
C MET A 103 6.39 39.75 32.18
N LEU A 104 6.71 40.00 30.91
CA LEU A 104 7.91 39.55 30.20
C LEU A 104 8.75 40.78 29.85
N SER A 105 9.44 41.36 30.84
CA SER A 105 10.58 42.24 30.53
C SER A 105 11.71 41.39 29.95
N PRO A 106 12.40 41.84 28.88
CA PRO A 106 13.63 41.20 28.47
C PRO A 106 14.61 41.28 29.64
N ALA A 107 15.06 40.16 30.17
CA ALA A 107 16.20 40.17 31.06
C ALA A 107 17.41 40.60 30.22
N GLU A 108 17.83 41.85 30.39
CA GLU A 108 19.07 42.42 29.86
C GLU A 108 20.22 41.46 30.22
N HIS A 109 20.72 40.69 29.25
CA HIS A 109 21.95 39.93 29.44
C HIS A 109 23.10 40.94 29.44
N LYS A 110 23.48 41.41 30.64
CA LYS A 110 24.74 42.14 30.84
C LYS A 110 25.88 41.22 30.41
N THR A 111 26.40 41.45 29.22
CA THR A 111 27.74 41.03 28.85
C THR A 111 28.70 41.81 29.73
N ASP A 112 29.12 41.21 30.85
CA ASP A 112 30.19 41.76 31.68
C ASP A 112 31.48 41.78 30.85
N SER A 113 31.75 42.95 30.28
CA SER A 113 33.06 43.32 29.77
C SER A 113 33.99 43.52 30.96
N ASN A 114 34.56 42.43 31.49
CA ASN A 114 35.76 42.56 32.32
C ASN A 114 36.68 41.34 32.47
N ASP A 115 36.44 40.21 31.77
CA ASP A 115 37.36 39.06 31.84
C ASP A 115 38.52 39.10 30.82
N LEU A 116 38.68 40.19 30.06
CA LEU A 116 39.70 40.29 29.00
C LEU A 116 40.94 41.12 29.37
N TYR A 117 41.21 41.39 30.65
CA TYR A 117 42.39 42.19 31.06
C TYR A 117 43.34 41.56 32.08
N VAL A 118 43.03 40.38 32.66
CA VAL A 118 43.91 39.79 33.71
C VAL A 118 44.84 38.68 33.17
N ALA A 119 44.58 38.11 31.99
CA ALA A 119 45.40 37.01 31.45
C ALA A 119 46.61 37.43 30.58
N LYS A 120 46.95 38.73 30.52
CA LYS A 120 48.00 39.23 29.60
C LYS A 120 49.20 39.92 30.25
N SER A 121 49.41 39.72 31.55
CA SER A 121 50.60 40.20 32.26
C SER A 121 51.53 39.05 32.69
N LEU A 122 52.56 38.84 31.84
CA LEU A 122 53.92 38.31 32.12
C LEU A 122 54.13 36.77 32.19
N PRO A 123 55.37 36.28 31.92
CA PRO A 123 56.27 36.61 30.81
C PRO A 123 56.81 35.35 30.09
N VAL A 124 57.40 35.60 28.92
CA VAL A 124 58.21 34.66 28.13
C VAL A 124 59.48 34.27 28.90
N LEU A 125 59.78 32.98 28.95
CA LEU A 125 61.11 32.39 29.12
C LEU A 125 61.27 31.29 28.07
#